data_AF-A0A7Y0GPV3-F1
#
_entry.id   AF-A0A7Y0GPV3-F1
#
_cell.length_a   1.000
_cell.length_b   1.000
_cell.length_c   1.000
_cell.angle_alpha   90.00
_cell.angle_beta   90.00
_cell.angle_gamma   90.00
#
_symmetry.space_group_name_H-M   'P 1'
#
loop_
_entity.id
_entity.type
_entity.pdbx_description
1 polymer ?
#
loop_
_entity_poly.entity_id
_entity_poly.type
_entity_poly.pdbx_seq_one_letter_code
_entity_poly.pdbx_strand_id
1 'polypeptide(L)'
;MSTRTTVLWVPDWPVAAATEAAQVPLHLPAAVHDARRLTAVSALARAQGVRRGMRRRPAQGCCPELVLIPVDEGRDVRFFEPVAAAAETVVAGVEVVRAGLLLLPADGASRYHGSEEVLSERLVTAVAEQTGHEAHVGTADGLLASILAARTGSVVGPGASREFLAPRGIEDLAHAAVQDGGAQDVAELVDLLGRLGLRTLGDLAGLPAGDVHARFGRLGAWAR
;
A
#
# COMPACT_ATOMS: atom_id res chain seq x y z
N MET A 1 -20.31 12.02 -0.55
CA MET A 1 -20.18 11.22 0.68
C MET A 1 -18.95 10.36 0.50
N SER A 2 -18.05 10.32 1.49
CA SER A 2 -16.86 9.46 1.40
C SER A 2 -17.27 8.01 1.71
N THR A 3 -16.80 7.05 0.93
CA THR A 3 -17.10 5.62 1.14
C THR A 3 -16.29 5.10 2.31
N ARG A 4 -16.93 4.39 3.25
CA ARG A 4 -16.26 3.70 4.34
C ARG A 4 -15.61 2.42 3.79
N THR A 5 -14.30 2.31 3.93
CA THR A 5 -13.52 1.24 3.29
C THR A 5 -12.55 0.61 4.27
N THR A 6 -12.57 -0.71 4.34
CA THR A 6 -11.56 -1.51 5.03
C THR A 6 -10.50 -1.94 4.01
N VAL A 7 -9.24 -1.81 4.36
CA VAL A 7 -8.10 -2.24 3.55
C VAL A 7 -7.40 -3.38 4.28
N LEU A 8 -7.12 -4.46 3.56
CA LEU A 8 -6.17 -5.48 3.99
C LEU A 8 -4.89 -5.34 3.17
N TRP A 9 -3.76 -5.24 3.86
CA TRP A 9 -2.45 -5.02 3.25
C TRP A 9 -1.46 -6.08 3.73
N VAL A 10 -0.83 -6.76 2.78
CA VAL A 10 0.33 -7.64 3.05
C VAL A 10 1.61 -6.89 2.65
N PRO A 11 2.52 -6.63 3.60
CA PRO A 11 3.71 -5.82 3.37
C PRO A 11 4.68 -6.51 2.40
N ASP A 12 5.42 -5.69 1.64
CA ASP A 12 6.50 -6.14 0.76
C ASP A 12 6.14 -7.31 -0.19
N TRP A 13 4.85 -7.40 -0.59
CA TRP A 13 4.32 -8.55 -1.33
C TRP A 13 5.16 -9.03 -2.52
N PRO A 14 5.66 -8.15 -3.43
CA PRO A 14 6.52 -8.61 -4.53
C PRO A 14 7.78 -9.36 -4.06
N VAL A 15 8.33 -8.97 -2.90
CA VAL A 15 9.47 -9.67 -2.29
C VAL A 15 9.02 -11.01 -1.74
N ALA A 16 7.92 -11.05 -0.98
CA ALA A 16 7.41 -12.29 -0.38
C ALA A 16 7.15 -13.36 -1.46
N ALA A 17 6.38 -13.01 -2.49
CA ALA A 17 6.10 -13.90 -3.62
C ALA A 17 7.38 -14.31 -4.37
N ALA A 18 8.31 -13.38 -4.59
CA ALA A 18 9.59 -13.68 -5.23
C ALA A 18 10.45 -14.66 -4.42
N THR A 19 10.57 -14.44 -3.12
CA THR A 19 11.39 -15.28 -2.23
C THR A 19 10.80 -16.66 -2.06
N GLU A 20 9.47 -16.78 -2.00
CA GLU A 20 8.79 -18.07 -1.92
C GLU A 20 9.01 -18.87 -3.20
N ALA A 21 8.76 -18.27 -4.37
CA ALA A 21 8.94 -18.92 -5.66
C ALA A 21 10.40 -19.33 -5.92
N ALA A 22 11.36 -18.53 -5.47
CA ALA A 22 12.79 -18.81 -5.60
C ALA A 22 13.37 -19.61 -4.43
N GLN A 23 12.55 -20.01 -3.45
CA GLN A 23 12.95 -20.74 -2.25
C GLN A 23 14.13 -20.08 -1.49
N VAL A 24 14.11 -18.76 -1.41
CA VAL A 24 15.15 -17.99 -0.72
C VAL A 24 15.01 -18.19 0.79
N PRO A 25 16.08 -18.60 1.50
CA PRO A 25 16.06 -18.69 2.96
C PRO A 25 15.63 -17.37 3.62
N LEU A 26 14.74 -17.44 4.61
CA LEU A 26 14.14 -16.27 5.27
C LEU A 26 15.14 -15.31 5.93
N HIS A 27 16.35 -15.79 6.26
CA HIS A 27 17.41 -14.99 6.87
C HIS A 27 18.23 -14.19 5.86
N LEU A 28 18.02 -14.39 4.55
CA LEU A 28 18.75 -13.67 3.51
C LEU A 28 18.01 -12.40 3.06
N PRO A 29 18.72 -11.28 2.89
CA PRO A 29 18.15 -10.07 2.31
C PRO A 29 17.85 -10.29 0.82
N ALA A 30 16.68 -9.81 0.38
CA ALA A 30 16.22 -10.00 -0.99
C ALA A 30 15.64 -8.69 -1.54
N ALA A 31 15.74 -8.52 -2.86
CA ALA A 31 15.10 -7.43 -3.58
C ALA A 31 14.64 -7.87 -4.96
N VAL A 32 13.51 -7.30 -5.38
CA VAL A 32 12.98 -7.44 -6.74
C VAL A 32 13.50 -6.30 -7.60
N HIS A 33 13.88 -6.57 -8.85
CA HIS A 33 14.38 -5.56 -9.76
C HIS A 33 13.79 -5.65 -11.17
N ASP A 34 13.70 -4.49 -11.83
CA ASP A 34 13.46 -4.40 -13.27
C ASP A 34 14.80 -4.24 -14.01
N ALA A 35 14.77 -3.84 -15.29
CA ALA A 35 15.96 -3.60 -16.09
C ALA A 35 16.82 -2.41 -15.60
N ARG A 36 16.26 -1.51 -14.78
CA ARG A 36 16.85 -0.23 -14.40
C ARG A 36 17.24 -0.18 -12.92
N ARG A 37 16.37 -0.66 -12.02
CA ARG A 37 16.37 -0.36 -10.58
C ARG A 37 15.70 -1.45 -9.75
N LEU A 38 15.88 -1.40 -8.43
CA LEU A 38 15.11 -2.18 -7.48
C LEU A 38 13.67 -1.65 -7.38
N THR A 39 12.68 -2.52 -7.51
CA THR A 39 11.25 -2.20 -7.45
C THR A 39 10.64 -2.53 -6.09
N ALA A 40 11.16 -3.53 -5.39
CA ALA A 40 10.77 -3.89 -4.02
C ALA A 40 11.98 -4.41 -3.24
N VAL A 41 12.02 -4.22 -1.92
CA VAL A 41 13.19 -4.51 -1.08
C VAL A 41 12.73 -5.07 0.27
N SER A 42 13.29 -6.21 0.69
CA SER A 42 12.94 -6.86 1.96
C SER A 42 13.31 -6.00 3.16
N ALA A 43 12.67 -6.25 4.31
CA ALA A 43 13.02 -5.60 5.57
C ALA A 43 14.51 -5.80 5.94
N LEU A 44 15.05 -7.01 5.75
CA LEU A 44 16.46 -7.32 5.98
C LEU A 44 17.39 -6.52 5.09
N ALA A 45 17.09 -6.43 3.79
CA ALA A 45 17.87 -5.62 2.85
C ALA A 45 17.79 -4.12 3.21
N ARG A 46 16.61 -3.63 3.65
CA ARG A 46 16.44 -2.26 4.14
C ARG A 46 17.28 -1.97 5.39
N ALA A 47 17.38 -2.92 6.31
CA ALA A 47 18.23 -2.79 7.50
C ALA A 47 19.71 -2.59 7.14
N GLN A 48 20.16 -3.10 6.00
CA GLN A 48 21.52 -2.94 5.47
C GLN A 48 21.71 -1.73 4.53
N GLY A 49 20.73 -0.83 4.47
CA GLY A 49 20.83 0.40 3.67
C GLY A 49 20.36 0.28 2.23
N VAL A 50 19.91 -0.89 1.78
CA VAL A 50 19.29 -1.04 0.45
C VAL A 50 17.94 -0.32 0.43
N ARG A 51 17.64 0.40 -0.66
CA ARG A 51 16.38 1.14 -0.83
C ARG A 51 15.78 0.87 -2.21
N ARG A 52 14.45 0.97 -2.32
CA ARG A 52 13.73 0.96 -3.60
C ARG A 52 14.28 2.09 -4.49
N GLY A 53 14.36 1.86 -5.79
CA GLY A 53 14.89 2.82 -6.77
C GLY A 53 16.41 2.80 -6.94
N MET A 54 17.15 2.13 -6.05
CA MET A 54 18.59 1.91 -6.22
C MET A 54 18.90 1.09 -7.48
N ARG A 55 20.04 1.36 -8.11
CA ARG A 55 20.58 0.45 -9.14
C ARG A 55 21.18 -0.78 -8.46
N ARG A 56 21.27 -1.90 -9.20
CA ARG A 56 21.77 -3.19 -8.69
C ARG A 56 23.17 -3.09 -8.06
N ARG A 57 24.13 -2.44 -8.73
CA ARG A 57 25.52 -2.32 -8.26
C ARG A 57 25.63 -1.58 -6.91
N PRO A 58 25.09 -0.36 -6.73
CA PRO A 58 25.05 0.29 -5.42
C PRO A 58 24.39 -0.55 -4.33
N ALA A 59 23.27 -1.20 -4.63
CA ALA A 59 22.56 -2.03 -3.65
C ALA A 59 23.41 -3.20 -3.16
N GLN A 60 24.12 -3.89 -4.06
CA GLN A 60 25.06 -4.96 -3.70
C GLN A 60 26.30 -4.43 -2.96
N GLY A 61 26.67 -3.17 -3.18
CA GLY A 61 27.71 -2.50 -2.39
C GLY A 61 27.30 -2.27 -0.93
N CYS A 62 26.01 -2.03 -0.67
CA CYS A 62 25.46 -1.93 0.70
C CYS A 62 25.27 -3.31 1.36
N CYS A 63 24.89 -4.32 0.57
CA CYS A 63 24.53 -5.64 1.04
C CYS A 63 25.08 -6.70 0.06
N PRO A 64 26.29 -7.23 0.30
CA PRO A 64 26.94 -8.19 -0.60
C PRO A 64 26.16 -9.50 -0.80
N GLU A 65 25.44 -9.95 0.22
CA GLU A 65 24.61 -11.15 0.23
C GLU A 65 23.19 -10.95 -0.35
N LEU A 66 22.90 -9.75 -0.90
CA LEU A 66 21.59 -9.42 -1.44
C LEU A 66 21.19 -10.34 -2.60
N VAL A 67 20.11 -11.10 -2.40
CA VAL A 67 19.49 -11.91 -3.44
C VAL A 67 18.64 -11.02 -4.35
N LEU A 68 19.00 -10.95 -5.63
CA LEU A 68 18.31 -10.16 -6.64
C LEU A 68 17.44 -11.05 -7.51
N ILE A 69 16.13 -10.79 -7.51
CA ILE A 69 15.14 -11.57 -8.27
C ILE A 69 14.48 -10.64 -9.30
N PRO A 70 14.31 -11.07 -10.57
CA PRO A 70 13.59 -10.25 -11.54
C PRO A 70 12.13 -10.06 -11.15
N VAL A 71 11.58 -8.90 -11.54
CA VAL A 71 10.14 -8.64 -11.44
C VAL A 71 9.35 -9.63 -12.29
N ASP A 72 8.27 -10.16 -11.71
CA ASP A 72 7.30 -11.03 -12.37
C ASP A 72 5.92 -10.73 -11.76
N GLU A 73 5.17 -9.83 -12.40
CA GLU A 73 3.84 -9.42 -11.94
C GLU A 73 2.84 -10.60 -11.97
N GLY A 74 3.01 -11.52 -12.93
CA GLY A 74 2.17 -12.71 -13.02
C GLY A 74 2.37 -13.65 -11.83
N ARG A 75 3.61 -13.83 -11.36
CA ARG A 75 3.90 -14.54 -10.10
C ARG A 75 3.25 -13.82 -8.93
N ASP A 76 3.44 -12.52 -8.83
CA ASP A 76 2.94 -11.75 -7.68
C ASP A 76 1.41 -11.87 -7.59
N VAL A 77 0.68 -11.84 -8.71
CA VAL A 77 -0.78 -12.06 -8.75
C VAL A 77 -1.13 -13.50 -8.37
N ARG A 78 -0.52 -14.51 -8.99
CA ARG A 78 -0.82 -15.93 -8.72
C ARG A 78 -0.63 -16.30 -7.25
N PHE A 79 0.45 -15.83 -6.64
CA PHE A 79 0.75 -16.14 -5.23
C PHE A 79 -0.20 -15.40 -4.27
N PHE A 80 -0.85 -14.32 -4.73
CA PHE A 80 -1.74 -13.52 -3.88
C PHE A 80 -3.18 -14.06 -3.85
N GLU A 81 -3.54 -14.91 -4.80
CA GLU A 81 -4.86 -15.53 -4.88
C GLU A 81 -5.29 -16.22 -3.57
N PRO A 82 -4.45 -17.03 -2.89
CA PRO A 82 -4.82 -17.64 -1.61
C PRO A 82 -5.10 -16.63 -0.50
N VAL A 83 -4.43 -15.47 -0.51
CA VAL A 83 -4.69 -14.39 0.46
C VAL A 83 -6.05 -13.75 0.22
N ALA A 84 -6.39 -13.50 -1.04
CA ALA A 84 -7.72 -13.00 -1.40
C ALA A 84 -8.82 -14.01 -1.02
N ALA A 85 -8.61 -15.30 -1.32
CA ALA A 85 -9.53 -16.36 -0.94
C ALA A 85 -9.71 -16.46 0.59
N ALA A 86 -8.63 -16.34 1.37
CA ALA A 86 -8.70 -16.33 2.82
C ALA A 86 -9.52 -15.14 3.35
N ALA A 87 -9.34 -13.95 2.79
CA ALA A 87 -10.14 -12.77 3.14
C ALA A 87 -11.63 -12.95 2.77
N GLU A 88 -11.93 -13.58 1.63
CA GLU A 88 -13.30 -13.88 1.19
C GLU A 88 -14.04 -14.83 2.15
N THR A 89 -13.33 -15.65 2.93
CA THR A 89 -13.97 -16.47 3.99
C THR A 89 -14.56 -15.64 5.13
N VAL A 90 -14.13 -14.38 5.28
CA VAL A 90 -14.57 -13.46 6.34
C VAL A 90 -15.59 -12.44 5.82
N VAL A 91 -15.40 -11.94 4.60
CA VAL A 91 -16.23 -10.89 4.00
C VAL A 91 -16.47 -11.17 2.52
N ALA A 92 -17.73 -11.10 2.10
CA ALA A 92 -18.07 -11.11 0.68
C ALA A 92 -17.79 -9.74 0.03
N GLY A 93 -17.33 -9.75 -1.23
CA GLY A 93 -17.08 -8.51 -1.99
C GLY A 93 -15.68 -7.94 -1.81
N VAL A 94 -14.67 -8.80 -1.68
CA VAL A 94 -13.26 -8.41 -1.73
C VAL A 94 -12.91 -7.91 -3.14
N GLU A 95 -12.22 -6.77 -3.20
CA GLU A 95 -11.65 -6.25 -4.44
C GLU A 95 -10.13 -6.29 -4.36
N VAL A 96 -9.50 -7.02 -5.30
CA VAL A 96 -8.04 -7.03 -5.45
C VAL A 96 -7.61 -5.80 -6.23
N VAL A 97 -7.06 -4.81 -5.53
CA VAL A 97 -6.56 -3.58 -6.17
C VAL A 97 -5.21 -3.81 -6.84
N ARG A 98 -4.34 -4.53 -6.13
CA ARG A 98 -3.06 -5.03 -6.65
C ARG A 98 -2.59 -6.16 -5.76
N ALA A 99 -1.64 -6.95 -6.25
CA ALA A 99 -1.00 -7.97 -5.42
C ALA A 99 -0.42 -7.34 -4.13
N GLY A 100 -0.86 -7.87 -2.97
CA GLY A 100 -0.54 -7.34 -1.64
C GLY A 100 -1.54 -6.33 -1.06
N LEU A 101 -2.62 -5.96 -1.76
CA LEU A 101 -3.60 -4.96 -1.28
C LEU A 101 -5.04 -5.31 -1.71
N LEU A 102 -5.92 -5.46 -0.73
CA LEU A 102 -7.36 -5.70 -0.92
C LEU A 102 -8.18 -4.54 -0.37
N LEU A 103 -9.30 -4.23 -1.04
CA LEU A 103 -10.37 -3.38 -0.50
C LEU A 103 -11.57 -4.24 -0.15
N LEU A 104 -12.22 -3.86 0.95
CA LEU A 104 -13.40 -4.53 1.46
C LEU A 104 -14.46 -3.47 1.84
N PRO A 105 -15.75 -3.74 1.58
CA PRO A 105 -16.83 -2.89 2.05
C PRO A 105 -16.94 -2.96 3.58
N ALA A 106 -16.70 -1.83 4.25
CA ALA A 106 -16.71 -1.80 5.72
C ALA A 106 -18.14 -1.90 6.31
N ASP A 107 -19.10 -1.19 5.71
CA ASP A 107 -20.42 -0.97 6.32
C ASP A 107 -21.24 -2.25 6.57
N GLY A 108 -21.22 -3.20 5.63
CA GLY A 108 -21.94 -4.45 5.75
C GLY A 108 -21.20 -5.46 6.63
N ALA A 109 -19.89 -5.55 6.45
CA ALA A 109 -19.03 -6.48 7.16
C ALA A 109 -18.95 -6.16 8.66
N SER A 110 -18.72 -4.90 9.03
CA SER A 110 -18.59 -4.51 10.43
C SER A 110 -19.89 -4.67 11.21
N ARG A 111 -21.05 -4.52 10.55
CA ARG A 111 -22.36 -4.80 11.18
C ARG A 111 -22.55 -6.29 11.46
N TYR A 112 -22.08 -7.15 10.57
CA TYR A 112 -22.17 -8.60 10.75
C TYR A 112 -21.21 -9.10 11.84
N HIS A 113 -19.98 -8.59 11.85
CA HIS A 113 -18.94 -9.00 12.81
C HIS A 113 -19.01 -8.24 14.15
N GLY A 114 -19.81 -7.18 14.24
CA GLY A 114 -20.06 -6.41 15.47
C GLY A 114 -19.26 -5.11 15.57
N SER A 115 -18.02 -5.08 15.06
CA SER A 115 -17.21 -3.85 14.95
C SER A 115 -16.15 -3.96 13.85
N GLU A 116 -15.54 -2.82 13.50
CA GLU A 116 -14.43 -2.74 12.53
C GLU A 116 -13.14 -3.37 13.09
N GLU A 117 -12.93 -3.31 14.40
CA GLU A 117 -11.83 -3.95 15.11
C GLU A 117 -11.96 -5.48 15.06
N VAL A 118 -13.14 -6.01 15.39
CA VAL A 118 -13.41 -7.46 15.32
C VAL A 118 -13.28 -7.98 13.89
N LEU A 119 -13.76 -7.20 12.91
CA LEU A 119 -13.57 -7.51 11.50
C LEU A 119 -12.07 -7.58 11.15
N SER A 120 -11.29 -6.60 11.61
CA SER A 120 -9.84 -6.55 11.36
C SER A 120 -9.12 -7.76 11.94
N GLU A 121 -9.42 -8.12 13.19
CA GLU A 121 -8.85 -9.30 13.85
C GLU A 121 -9.19 -10.61 13.12
N ARG A 122 -10.43 -10.75 12.65
CA ARG A 122 -10.86 -11.94 11.88
C ARG A 122 -10.16 -12.04 10.55
N LEU A 123 -9.98 -10.94 9.83
CA LEU A 123 -9.27 -10.89 8.56
C LEU A 123 -7.79 -11.25 8.74
N VAL A 124 -7.11 -10.67 9.73
CA VAL A 124 -5.71 -10.99 10.04
C VAL A 124 -5.56 -12.46 10.40
N THR A 125 -6.43 -12.97 11.28
CA THR A 125 -6.43 -14.38 11.68
C THR A 125 -6.64 -15.31 10.48
N ALA A 126 -7.64 -15.04 9.64
CA ALA A 126 -7.93 -15.88 8.48
C ALA A 126 -6.76 -15.96 7.49
N VAL A 127 -6.12 -14.81 7.19
CA VAL A 127 -4.95 -14.78 6.30
C VAL A 127 -3.78 -15.52 6.93
N ALA A 128 -3.48 -15.27 8.20
CA ALA A 128 -2.37 -15.92 8.89
C ALA A 128 -2.54 -17.45 8.96
N GLU A 129 -3.71 -17.94 9.34
CA GLU A 129 -3.98 -19.38 9.49
C GLU A 129 -3.99 -20.13 8.15
N GLN A 130 -4.52 -19.51 7.08
CA GLN A 130 -4.70 -20.17 5.79
C GLN A 130 -3.49 -20.04 4.87
N THR A 131 -2.68 -18.98 5.02
CA THR A 131 -1.59 -18.67 4.09
C THR A 131 -0.22 -18.54 4.76
N GLY A 132 -0.18 -18.39 6.09
CA GLY A 132 1.06 -18.13 6.82
C GLY A 132 1.63 -16.71 6.63
N HIS A 133 0.93 -15.82 5.91
CA HIS A 133 1.34 -14.43 5.74
C HIS A 133 0.81 -13.52 6.85
N GLU A 134 1.64 -12.56 7.26
CA GLU A 134 1.22 -11.48 8.14
C GLU A 134 0.53 -10.38 7.33
N ALA A 135 -0.73 -10.08 7.69
CA ALA A 135 -1.49 -8.98 7.10
C ALA A 135 -1.75 -7.89 8.15
N HIS A 136 -1.89 -6.66 7.66
CA HIS A 136 -2.41 -5.55 8.44
C HIS A 136 -3.73 -5.07 7.87
N VAL A 137 -4.65 -4.68 8.75
CA VAL A 137 -5.97 -4.22 8.37
C VAL A 137 -6.24 -2.86 8.98
N GLY A 138 -6.91 -1.99 8.23
CA GLY A 138 -7.34 -0.70 8.74
C GLY A 138 -8.55 -0.18 8.00
N THR A 139 -9.31 0.68 8.68
CA THR A 139 -10.59 1.17 8.17
C THR A 139 -10.67 2.68 8.33
N ALA A 140 -11.12 3.36 7.28
CA ALA A 140 -11.31 4.81 7.26
C ALA A 140 -12.35 5.20 6.19
N ASP A 141 -12.58 6.50 6.00
CA ASP A 141 -13.38 7.02 4.90
C ASP A 141 -12.47 7.45 3.74
N GLY A 142 -12.62 6.79 2.61
CA GLY A 142 -11.86 7.06 1.39
C GLY A 142 -10.55 6.28 1.31
N LEU A 143 -10.13 6.02 0.07
CA LEU A 143 -9.06 5.07 -0.25
C LEU A 143 -7.73 5.36 0.45
N LEU A 144 -7.23 6.60 0.36
CA LEU A 144 -5.92 6.95 0.93
C LEU A 144 -5.90 6.80 2.46
N ALA A 145 -6.94 7.29 3.13
CA ALA A 145 -7.05 7.17 4.58
C ALA A 145 -7.09 5.70 5.00
N SER A 146 -7.86 4.86 4.30
CA SER A 146 -7.96 3.44 4.61
C SER A 146 -6.63 2.71 4.38
N ILE A 147 -5.90 3.04 3.32
CA ILE A 147 -4.58 2.44 3.04
C ILE A 147 -3.59 2.83 4.15
N LEU A 148 -3.54 4.10 4.53
CA LEU A 148 -2.63 4.54 5.60
C LEU A 148 -3.03 3.99 6.97
N ALA A 149 -4.33 3.85 7.24
CA ALA A 149 -4.85 3.21 8.44
C ALA A 149 -4.44 1.74 8.51
N ALA A 150 -4.47 1.00 7.39
CA ALA A 150 -4.03 -0.39 7.36
C ALA A 150 -2.54 -0.54 7.69
N ARG A 151 -1.70 0.40 7.26
CA ARG A 151 -0.26 0.37 7.56
C ARG A 151 0.07 0.59 9.05
N THR A 152 -0.88 1.13 9.81
CA THR A 152 -0.76 1.32 11.27
C THR A 152 -1.72 0.43 12.07
N GLY A 153 -2.43 -0.49 11.41
CA GLY A 153 -3.42 -1.36 12.07
C GLY A 153 -4.55 -0.60 12.75
N SER A 154 -4.97 0.55 12.20
CA SER A 154 -5.84 1.51 12.88
C SER A 154 -7.25 1.55 12.30
N VAL A 155 -8.22 1.85 13.15
CA VAL A 155 -9.59 2.22 12.77
C VAL A 155 -9.74 3.73 12.96
N VAL A 156 -9.86 4.47 11.86
CA VAL A 156 -10.06 5.92 11.86
C VAL A 156 -11.54 6.20 11.90
N GLY A 157 -12.05 6.85 12.95
CA GLY A 157 -13.50 7.05 13.12
C GLY A 157 -14.19 7.73 11.92
N PRO A 158 -15.49 7.47 11.69
CA PRO A 158 -16.25 8.14 10.61
C PRO A 158 -16.16 9.67 10.69
N GLY A 159 -15.83 10.30 9.58
CA GLY A 159 -15.64 11.75 9.47
C GLY A 159 -14.26 12.25 9.95
N ALA A 160 -13.45 11.41 10.61
CA ALA A 160 -12.13 11.79 11.13
C ALA A 160 -11.01 11.66 10.09
N SER A 161 -11.29 11.11 8.90
CA SER A 161 -10.30 10.84 7.85
C SER A 161 -9.54 12.10 7.41
N ARG A 162 -10.20 13.27 7.37
CA ARG A 162 -9.53 14.54 7.05
C ARG A 162 -8.48 14.93 8.09
N GLU A 163 -8.82 14.84 9.38
CA GLU A 163 -7.90 15.15 10.47
C GLU A 163 -6.74 14.15 10.53
N PHE A 164 -7.05 12.87 10.31
CA PHE A 164 -6.04 11.80 10.24
C PHE A 164 -5.04 11.99 9.09
N LEU A 165 -5.50 12.49 7.94
CA LEU A 165 -4.66 12.75 6.77
C LEU A 165 -3.91 14.07 6.85
N ALA A 166 -4.46 15.10 7.49
CA ALA A 166 -3.89 16.45 7.50
C ALA A 166 -2.39 16.54 7.83
N PRO A 167 -1.85 15.85 8.87
CA PRO A 167 -0.42 15.95 9.21
C PRO A 167 0.49 15.07 8.34
N ARG A 168 -0.05 14.25 7.44
CA ARG A 168 0.72 13.32 6.60
C ARG A 168 1.43 14.06 5.49
N GLY A 169 2.61 13.56 5.10
CA GLY A 169 3.38 14.13 3.99
C GLY A 169 2.68 13.91 2.65
N ILE A 170 2.87 14.82 1.69
CA ILE A 170 2.30 14.70 0.35
C ILE A 170 2.77 13.44 -0.41
N GLU A 171 3.91 12.87 -0.03
CA GLU A 171 4.43 11.62 -0.59
C GLU A 171 3.51 10.42 -0.33
N ASP A 172 2.66 10.48 0.70
CA ASP A 172 1.72 9.40 1.00
C ASP A 172 0.68 9.22 -0.13
N LEU A 173 0.46 10.22 -1.00
CA LEU A 173 -0.37 10.09 -2.20
C LEU A 173 0.04 8.91 -3.09
N ALA A 174 1.34 8.56 -3.12
CA ALA A 174 1.85 7.45 -3.89
C ALA A 174 1.24 6.09 -3.46
N HIS A 175 0.72 5.99 -2.24
CA HIS A 175 0.07 4.77 -1.75
C HIS A 175 -1.31 4.55 -2.38
N ALA A 176 -2.00 5.62 -2.75
CA ALA A 176 -3.30 5.57 -3.44
C ALA A 176 -3.17 5.53 -4.97
N ALA A 177 -1.96 5.63 -5.52
CA ALA A 177 -1.67 5.54 -6.96
C ALA A 177 -1.74 4.08 -7.46
N VAL A 178 -2.93 3.48 -7.35
CA VAL A 178 -3.15 2.05 -7.56
C VAL A 178 -3.51 1.67 -9.00
N GLN A 179 -3.79 2.65 -9.85
CA GLN A 179 -4.09 2.41 -11.27
C GLN A 179 -2.81 2.31 -12.09
N ASP A 180 -2.84 1.42 -13.10
CA ASP A 180 -1.72 1.23 -14.03
C ASP A 180 -1.31 2.55 -14.70
N GLY A 181 0.00 2.83 -14.68
CA GLY A 181 0.58 4.08 -15.22
C GLY A 181 0.45 5.30 -14.30
N GLY A 182 -0.48 5.31 -13.34
CA GLY A 182 -0.72 6.47 -12.46
C GLY A 182 0.42 6.76 -11.48
N ALA A 183 1.25 5.78 -11.14
CA ALA A 183 2.32 5.95 -10.17
C ALA A 183 3.37 7.00 -10.59
N GLN A 184 3.67 7.10 -11.89
CA GLN A 184 4.62 8.09 -12.41
C GLN A 184 4.01 9.50 -12.37
N ASP A 185 2.77 9.64 -12.85
CA ASP A 185 2.06 10.92 -12.84
C ASP A 185 1.89 11.45 -11.41
N VAL A 186 1.57 10.57 -10.46
CA VAL A 186 1.48 10.93 -9.03
C VAL A 186 2.84 11.33 -8.47
N ALA A 187 3.92 10.64 -8.83
CA ALA A 187 5.26 11.03 -8.40
C ALA A 187 5.66 12.42 -8.93
N GLU A 188 5.32 12.73 -10.19
CA GLU A 188 5.54 14.06 -10.79
C GLU A 188 4.69 15.14 -10.12
N LEU A 189 3.43 14.83 -9.78
CA LEU A 189 2.58 15.73 -9.01
C LEU A 189 3.15 15.99 -7.62
N VAL A 190 3.56 14.95 -6.89
CA VAL A 190 4.17 15.08 -5.55
C VAL A 190 5.42 15.96 -5.61
N ASP A 191 6.30 15.74 -6.59
CA ASP A 191 7.48 16.60 -6.79
C ASP A 191 7.11 18.06 -7.06
N LEU A 192 6.11 18.29 -7.93
CA LEU A 192 5.62 19.63 -8.22
C LEU A 192 5.02 20.31 -6.98
N LEU A 193 4.15 19.63 -6.23
CA LEU A 193 3.55 20.14 -4.99
C LEU A 193 4.63 20.50 -3.97
N GLY A 194 5.64 19.63 -3.81
CA GLY A 194 6.78 19.87 -2.93
C GLY A 194 7.63 21.07 -3.33
N ARG A 195 7.84 21.30 -4.63
CA ARG A 195 8.51 22.50 -5.17
C ARG A 195 7.71 23.78 -4.95
N LEU A 196 6.38 23.67 -4.85
CA LEU A 196 5.48 24.79 -4.53
C LEU A 196 5.33 25.04 -3.03
N GLY A 197 6.01 24.26 -2.18
CA GLY A 197 6.03 24.45 -0.73
C GLY A 197 4.91 23.74 0.02
N LEU A 198 4.07 22.95 -0.65
CA LEU A 198 3.08 22.09 -0.01
C LEU A 198 3.80 20.86 0.52
N ARG A 199 3.76 20.64 1.83
CA ARG A 199 4.50 19.54 2.49
C ARG A 199 3.56 18.48 3.03
N THR A 200 2.35 18.87 3.41
CA THR A 200 1.36 17.97 3.98
C THR A 200 0.11 17.85 3.12
N LEU A 201 -0.65 16.76 3.31
CA LEU A 201 -1.97 16.62 2.70
C LEU A 201 -2.94 17.70 3.21
N GLY A 202 -2.76 18.18 4.44
CA GLY A 202 -3.50 19.31 4.98
C GLY A 202 -3.26 20.61 4.20
N ASP A 203 -2.02 20.88 3.79
CA ASP A 203 -1.68 22.05 2.98
C ASP A 203 -2.44 22.03 1.65
N LEU A 204 -2.47 20.86 0.97
CA LEU A 204 -3.20 20.68 -0.28
C LEU A 204 -4.72 20.77 -0.08
N ALA A 205 -5.25 20.12 0.95
CA ALA A 205 -6.68 20.12 1.27
C ALA A 205 -7.21 21.53 1.63
N GLY A 206 -6.35 22.39 2.18
CA GLY A 206 -6.64 23.79 2.50
C GLY A 206 -6.81 24.69 1.27
N LEU A 207 -6.35 24.27 0.09
CA LEU A 207 -6.49 25.06 -1.13
C LEU A 207 -7.93 25.04 -1.68
N PRO A 208 -8.39 26.13 -2.30
CA PRO A 208 -9.67 26.16 -3.02
C PRO A 208 -9.71 25.11 -4.12
N ALA A 209 -10.79 24.33 -4.20
CA ALA A 209 -10.93 23.24 -5.16
C ALA A 209 -10.79 23.71 -6.63
N GLY A 210 -11.31 24.90 -6.93
CA GLY A 210 -11.22 25.51 -8.26
C GLY A 210 -9.77 25.80 -8.68
N ASP A 211 -8.96 26.32 -7.76
CA ASP A 211 -7.56 26.67 -8.02
C ASP A 211 -6.71 25.42 -8.24
N VAL A 212 -6.94 24.37 -7.44
CA VAL A 212 -6.27 23.07 -7.59
C VAL A 212 -6.61 22.46 -8.95
N HIS A 213 -7.88 22.46 -9.34
CA HIS A 213 -8.29 21.92 -10.63
C HIS A 213 -7.72 22.75 -11.80
N ALA A 214 -7.76 24.07 -11.73
CA ALA A 214 -7.25 24.95 -12.78
C ALA A 214 -5.74 24.76 -13.02
N ARG A 215 -4.97 24.49 -11.94
CA ARG A 215 -3.51 24.37 -12.00
C ARG A 215 -3.00 22.96 -12.25
N PHE A 216 -3.65 21.95 -11.68
CA PHE A 216 -3.17 20.56 -11.67
C PHE A 216 -4.16 19.59 -12.34
N GLY A 217 -5.26 20.10 -12.89
CA GLY A 217 -6.25 19.32 -13.63
C GLY A 217 -6.95 18.27 -12.77
N ARG A 218 -7.26 17.14 -13.40
CA ARG A 218 -7.94 16.00 -12.75
C ARG A 218 -7.08 15.34 -11.68
N LEU A 219 -5.76 15.28 -11.88
CA LEU A 219 -4.86 14.62 -10.94
C LEU A 219 -4.73 15.40 -9.63
N GLY A 220 -4.65 16.73 -9.69
CA GLY A 220 -4.72 17.54 -8.47
C GLY A 220 -6.08 17.48 -7.79
N ALA A 221 -7.17 17.43 -8.55
CA ALA A 221 -8.51 17.25 -7.99
C ALA A 221 -8.70 15.88 -7.32
N TRP A 222 -8.05 14.84 -7.84
CA TRP A 222 -8.00 13.51 -7.21
C TRP A 222 -7.14 13.49 -5.93
N ALA A 223 -6.03 14.24 -5.93
CA ALA A 223 -5.10 14.28 -4.80
C ALA A 223 -5.63 15.07 -3.58
N ARG A 224 -6.65 15.92 -3.77
CA ARG A 224 -7.21 16.82 -2.75
C ARG A 224 -8.44 16.23 -2.06
#